data_AF-A0A2I0PCS6-F1
#
_entry.id   AF-A0A2I0PCS6-F1
#
_cell.length_a   1.000
_cell.length_b   1.000
_cell.length_c   1.000
_cell.angle_alpha   90.00
_cell.angle_beta   90.00
_cell.angle_gamma   90.00
#
_symmetry.space_group_name_H-M   'P 1'
#
loop_
_entity.id
_entity.type
_entity.pdbx_description
1 polymer ?
#
loop_
_entity_poly.entity_id
_entity_poly.type
_entity_poly.pdbx_seq_one_letter_code
_entity_poly.pdbx_strand_id
1 'polypeptide(L)'
;MAFAVHVNMERCSGCNNCVVACPVNALELFTLDPVTNEKIYQVQDGVAISLDFKAELCAGCGVCVEACPMGVISLSGKGSTETPAKV
;
A
#
# COMPACT_ATOMS: atom_id res chain seq x y z
N MET A 1 -2.66 -15.29 -10.34
CA MET A 1 -1.54 -15.48 -9.39
C MET A 1 -1.98 -14.83 -8.08
N ALA A 2 -1.77 -15.45 -6.92
CA ALA A 2 -2.27 -14.91 -5.65
C ALA A 2 -1.10 -14.31 -4.84
N PHE A 3 -0.95 -12.99 -4.91
CA PHE A 3 -0.05 -12.21 -4.09
C PHE A 3 -0.87 -11.42 -3.07
N ALA A 4 -0.31 -11.17 -1.90
CA ALA A 4 -0.91 -10.35 -0.86
C ALA A 4 0.07 -9.26 -0.44
N VAL A 5 -0.43 -8.03 -0.36
CA VAL A 5 0.32 -6.89 0.18
C VAL A 5 -0.20 -6.63 1.60
N HIS A 6 0.69 -6.61 2.58
CA HIS A 6 0.37 -6.27 3.96
C HIS A 6 0.93 -4.89 4.27
N VAL A 7 0.13 -4.02 4.86
CA VAL A 7 0.53 -2.66 5.25
C VAL A 7 0.17 -2.43 6.71
N ASN A 8 1.15 -2.03 7.52
CA ASN A 8 0.87 -1.57 8.89
C ASN A 8 0.25 -0.17 8.83
N MET A 9 -1.07 -0.10 8.95
CA MET A 9 -1.84 1.14 8.86
C MET A 9 -1.66 2.06 10.08
N GLU A 10 -1.24 1.55 11.23
CA GLU A 10 -0.94 2.40 12.41
C GLU A 10 0.32 3.25 12.19
N ARG A 11 1.26 2.74 11.39
CA ARG A 11 2.52 3.43 11.05
C ARG A 11 2.54 3.99 9.63
N CYS A 12 1.48 3.74 8.85
CA CYS A 12 1.35 4.25 7.50
C CYS A 12 1.08 5.76 7.55
N SER A 13 1.93 6.55 6.91
CA SER A 13 1.77 7.99 6.81
C SER A 13 0.82 8.43 5.69
N GLY A 14 0.30 7.50 4.87
CA GLY A 14 -0.56 7.82 3.73
C GLY A 14 0.14 8.53 2.56
N CYS A 15 1.47 8.58 2.53
CA CYS A 15 2.26 9.35 1.54
C CYS A 15 2.09 8.96 0.06
N ASN A 16 1.30 7.93 -0.27
CA ASN A 16 0.99 7.45 -1.64
C ASN A 16 2.20 7.03 -2.50
N ASN A 17 3.42 6.94 -1.96
CA ASN A 17 4.57 6.48 -2.73
C ASN A 17 4.37 5.08 -3.31
N CYS A 18 3.72 4.19 -2.57
CA CYS A 18 3.41 2.84 -3.03
C CYS A 18 2.42 2.81 -4.21
N VAL A 19 1.47 3.76 -4.26
CA VAL A 19 0.51 3.92 -5.35
C VAL A 19 1.22 4.42 -6.60
N VAL A 20 2.02 5.49 -6.49
CA VAL A 20 2.75 6.07 -7.63
C VAL A 20 3.82 5.12 -8.16
N ALA A 21 4.46 4.35 -7.28
CA ALA A 21 5.48 3.39 -7.69
C ALA A 21 4.90 2.14 -8.36
N CYS A 22 3.60 1.86 -8.24
CA CYS A 22 3.01 0.64 -8.78
C CYS A 22 2.83 0.74 -10.31
N PRO A 23 3.57 -0.03 -11.13
CA PRO A 23 3.50 0.08 -12.59
C PRO A 23 2.18 -0.44 -13.19
N VAL A 24 1.42 -1.19 -12.40
CA VAL A 24 0.17 -1.85 -12.78
C VAL A 24 -1.04 -1.27 -12.05
N ASN A 25 -0.86 -0.18 -11.28
CA ASN A 25 -1.91 0.47 -10.51
C ASN A 25 -2.71 -0.51 -9.61
N ALA A 26 -2.02 -1.49 -9.00
CA ALA A 26 -2.64 -2.48 -8.12
C ALA A 26 -2.95 -1.93 -6.71
N LEU A 27 -2.48 -0.72 -6.39
CA LEU A 27 -2.70 -0.06 -5.11
C LEU A 27 -3.43 1.26 -5.36
N GLU A 28 -4.43 1.55 -4.53
CA GLU A 28 -5.19 2.79 -4.58
C GLU A 28 -5.45 3.29 -3.16
N LEU A 29 -5.48 4.60 -2.95
CA LEU A 29 -5.73 5.21 -1.65
C LEU A 29 -6.95 6.14 -1.76
N PHE A 30 -7.89 5.99 -0.81
CA PHE A 30 -9.13 6.78 -0.78
C PHE A 30 -9.35 7.40 0.60
N THR A 31 -10.12 8.49 0.67
CA THR A 31 -10.67 8.95 1.94
C THR A 31 -11.94 8.22 2.29
N LEU A 32 -12.21 8.12 3.59
CA LEU A 32 -13.39 7.47 4.14
C LEU A 32 -14.42 8.48 4.68
N ASP A 33 -14.10 9.77 4.85
CA ASP A 33 -15.07 10.78 5.32
C ASP A 33 -14.80 12.24 4.84
N PRO A 34 -15.57 12.78 3.89
CA PRO A 34 -16.44 12.03 2.99
C PRO A 34 -15.63 11.03 2.17
N VAL A 35 -16.27 9.93 1.75
CA VAL A 35 -15.65 8.98 0.82
C VAL A 35 -15.45 9.68 -0.52
N THR A 36 -14.21 10.04 -0.86
CA THR A 36 -13.88 10.71 -2.12
C THR A 36 -12.72 10.01 -2.80
N ASN A 37 -12.74 10.02 -4.14
CA ASN A 37 -11.62 9.60 -4.98
C ASN A 37 -10.59 10.75 -5.16
N GLU A 38 -10.66 11.79 -4.33
CA GLU A 38 -9.71 12.89 -4.36
C GLU A 38 -8.42 12.47 -3.64
N LYS A 39 -7.27 12.91 -4.19
CA LYS A 39 -5.95 12.53 -3.67
C LYS A 39 -5.71 13.18 -2.30
N ILE A 40 -5.88 12.43 -1.22
CA ILE A 40 -5.57 12.87 0.14
C ILE A 40 -4.55 11.90 0.75
N TYR A 41 -3.51 12.44 1.40
CA TYR A 41 -2.29 11.71 1.76
C TYR A 41 -2.19 11.38 3.25
N GLN A 42 -3.19 11.69 4.06
CA GLN A 42 -3.23 11.31 5.47
C GLN A 42 -4.65 11.49 6.00
N VAL A 43 -5.01 10.83 7.10
CA VAL A 43 -5.92 11.48 8.03
C VAL A 43 -5.57 11.32 9.49
N GLN A 44 -5.40 12.48 10.09
CA GLN A 44 -5.28 12.81 11.49
C GLN A 44 -6.49 13.69 11.84
N ASP A 45 -6.93 13.64 13.10
CA ASP A 45 -7.98 14.53 13.62
C ASP A 45 -9.38 14.40 12.96
N GLY A 46 -9.77 13.17 12.59
CA GLY A 46 -11.20 12.81 12.50
C GLY A 46 -11.76 12.45 11.12
N VAL A 47 -10.94 12.35 10.08
CA VAL A 47 -11.32 11.79 8.78
C VAL A 47 -10.50 10.47 8.59
N ALA A 48 -10.73 9.61 7.59
CA ALA A 48 -9.96 8.35 7.47
C ALA A 48 -9.40 8.06 6.07
N ILE A 49 -8.31 7.28 6.02
CA ILE A 49 -7.67 6.77 4.80
C ILE A 49 -7.93 5.27 4.70
N SER A 50 -8.25 4.76 3.52
CA SER A 50 -8.12 3.32 3.21
C SER A 50 -7.13 3.11 2.07
N LEU A 51 -6.41 1.98 2.14
CA LEU A 51 -5.62 1.45 1.03
C LEU A 51 -6.40 0.28 0.43
N ASP A 52 -6.71 0.36 -0.85
CA ASP A 52 -7.31 -0.72 -1.63
C ASP A 52 -6.25 -1.42 -2.48
N PHE A 53 -6.40 -2.73 -2.60
CA PHE A 53 -5.44 -3.60 -3.26
C PHE A 53 -6.14 -4.53 -4.24
N LYS A 54 -5.82 -4.35 -5.52
CA LYS A 54 -6.33 -5.13 -6.65
C LYS A 54 -5.40 -6.31 -6.91
N ALA A 55 -5.65 -7.41 -6.20
CA ALA A 55 -4.81 -8.61 -6.23
C ALA A 55 -4.65 -9.21 -7.64
N GLU A 56 -5.66 -9.05 -8.50
CA GLU A 56 -5.70 -9.47 -9.89
C GLU A 56 -4.74 -8.70 -10.79
N LEU A 57 -4.41 -7.44 -10.43
CA LEU A 57 -3.44 -6.61 -11.16
C LEU A 57 -2.02 -6.80 -10.63
N CYS A 58 -1.87 -7.26 -9.39
CA CYS A 58 -0.58 -7.36 -8.74
C CYS A 58 0.34 -8.39 -9.45
N ALA A 59 1.47 -7.92 -9.95
CA ALA A 59 2.51 -8.75 -10.55
C ALA A 59 3.53 -9.32 -9.53
N GLY A 60 3.41 -8.95 -8.24
CA GLY A 60 4.35 -9.39 -7.20
C GLY A 60 5.77 -8.83 -7.31
N CYS A 61 5.96 -7.66 -7.94
CA CYS A 61 7.28 -7.10 -8.23
C CYS A 61 8.01 -6.44 -7.03
N GLY A 62 7.32 -6.19 -5.92
CA GLY A 62 7.93 -5.65 -4.69
C GLY A 62 8.28 -4.16 -4.70
N VAL A 63 8.05 -3.42 -5.79
CA VAL A 63 8.41 -1.99 -5.88
C VAL A 63 7.71 -1.11 -4.82
N CYS A 64 6.51 -1.49 -4.38
CA CYS A 64 5.80 -0.80 -3.30
C CYS A 64 6.49 -0.94 -1.94
N VAL A 65 7.18 -2.06 -1.70
CA VAL A 65 7.96 -2.31 -0.48
C VAL A 65 9.15 -1.35 -0.42
N GLU A 66 9.94 -1.27 -1.51
CA GLU A 66 11.08 -0.36 -1.58
C GLU A 66 10.68 1.12 -1.62
N ALA A 67 9.54 1.45 -2.24
CA ALA A 67 9.03 2.81 -2.29
C ALA A 67 8.50 3.33 -0.95
N CYS A 68 8.26 2.45 0.04
CA CYS A 68 7.71 2.84 1.33
C CYS A 68 8.79 3.45 2.24
N PRO A 69 8.79 4.78 2.49
CA PRO A 69 9.81 5.40 3.34
C PRO A 69 9.67 4.99 4.81
N MET A 70 8.46 4.58 5.23
CA MET A 70 8.18 4.11 6.59
C MET A 70 8.56 2.65 6.82
N GLY A 71 8.87 1.89 5.75
CA GLY A 71 9.16 0.46 5.83
C GLY A 71 7.99 -0.39 6.34
N VAL A 72 6.74 0.05 6.12
CA VAL A 72 5.53 -0.59 6.70
C VAL A 72 4.81 -1.55 5.75
N ILE A 73 5.36 -1.79 4.55
CA ILE A 73 4.74 -2.63 3.52
C ILE A 73 5.54 -3.94 3.40
N SER A 74 4.85 -5.07 3.35
CA SER A 74 5.41 -6.38 3.00
C SER A 74 4.59 -7.08 1.92
N LEU A 75 5.23 -7.96 1.15
CA LEU A 75 4.63 -8.69 0.04
C LEU A 75 4.77 -10.20 0.29
N SER A 76 3.65 -10.92 0.19
CA SER A 76 3.55 -12.37 0.36
C SER A 76 3.05 -13.03 -0.94
N GLY A 77 3.60 -14.19 -1.32
CA GLY A 77 3.18 -14.92 -2.52
C GLY A 77 3.69 -16.37 -2.55
N LYS A 78 3.07 -17.24 -3.35
CA LYS A 78 3.55 -18.60 -3.57
C LYS A 78 4.87 -18.57 -4.36
N GLY A 79 6.01 -18.51 -3.64
CA GLY A 79 7.34 -18.73 -4.23
C GLY A 79 8.48 -17.82 -3.78
N SER A 80 8.28 -16.84 -2.90
CA SER A 80 9.37 -15.97 -2.43
C SER A 80 9.43 -15.93 -0.91
N THR A 81 10.60 -16.31 -0.39
CA THR A 81 11.02 -16.13 0.99
C THR A 81 10.76 -14.70 1.46
N GLU A 82 10.14 -14.62 2.62
CA GLU A 82 9.90 -13.44 3.44
C GLU A 82 11.13 -12.52 3.40
N THR A 83 11.06 -11.41 2.67
CA THR A 83 12.09 -10.37 2.81
C THR A 83 11.70 -9.53 4.02
N PRO A 84 12.49 -9.56 5.10
CA PRO A 84 12.13 -8.85 6.32
C PRO A 84 12.08 -7.35 6.04
N ALA A 85 11.02 -6.70 6.52
CA ALA A 85 10.91 -5.26 6.58
C ALA A 85 12.20 -4.69 7.22
N LYS A 86 12.82 -3.68 6.59
CA LYS A 86 14.02 -3.00 7.11
C LYS A 86 13.76 -2.56 8.56
N VAL A 87 14.62 -3.03 9.48
CA VAL A 87 14.61 -2.73 10.93
C VAL A 87 15.00 -1.27 11.18
#